data_AF-A0A099KSG4-F1
#
_entry.id   AF-A0A099KSG4-F1
#
_cell.length_a   1.000
_cell.length_b   1.000
_cell.length_c   1.000
_cell.angle_alpha   90.00
_cell.angle_beta   90.00
_cell.angle_gamma   90.00
#
_symmetry.space_group_name_H-M   'P 1'
#
loop_
_entity.id
_entity.type
_entity.pdbx_description
1 polymer ?
#
loop_
_entity_poly.entity_id
_entity_poly.type
_entity_poly.pdbx_seq_one_letter_code
_entity_poly.pdbx_strand_id
1 'polypeptide(L)'
;MKKNVSVLSGEDHKLQLAFAPLSLILAYNFCLLTGRYMQYGDRMKYICFIILFILTGCSSSTFYAGGKGVENSIRKSVVKGYTNNEVFKLGASQVGYVEAEYCRINNRDSIVSQSYLIDILKVKTQKLGGNGLVFDSCLVHINATCISYTKCQGMAYLITYK
;
A
#
# COMPACT_ATOMS: atom_id res chain seq x y z
N MET A 1 27.58 -9.27 7.70
CA MET A 1 26.86 -10.49 7.26
C MET A 1 25.44 -10.11 6.85
N LYS A 2 25.02 -10.52 5.66
CA LYS A 2 23.77 -10.16 4.96
C LYS A 2 22.52 -10.61 5.72
N LYS A 3 21.54 -9.70 5.88
CA LYS A 3 20.15 -10.02 6.24
C LYS A 3 19.44 -10.51 4.98
N ASN A 4 19.11 -11.80 4.91
CA ASN A 4 18.23 -12.32 3.87
C ASN A 4 16.83 -12.49 4.45
N VAL A 5 15.99 -11.48 4.23
CA VAL A 5 14.55 -11.56 4.35
C VAL A 5 14.03 -11.91 2.96
N SER A 6 13.82 -13.19 2.68
CA SER A 6 13.26 -13.66 1.42
C SER A 6 11.73 -13.56 1.49
N VAL A 7 11.19 -12.41 1.05
CA VAL A 7 9.80 -12.29 0.61
C VAL A 7 9.78 -12.62 -0.87
N LEU A 8 9.46 -13.87 -1.20
CA LEU A 8 9.13 -14.28 -2.57
C LEU A 8 7.75 -13.71 -2.91
N SER A 9 7.73 -12.66 -3.72
CA SER A 9 6.53 -12.16 -4.41
C SER A 9 6.99 -11.71 -5.79
N GLY A 10 6.95 -12.64 -6.73
CA GLY A 10 7.20 -12.40 -8.14
C GLY A 10 6.01 -11.75 -8.85
N GLU A 11 6.36 -11.20 -10.01
CA GLU A 11 5.53 -10.78 -11.16
C GLU A 11 4.62 -9.53 -11.05
N ASP A 12 5.21 -8.44 -11.56
CA ASP A 12 4.77 -7.73 -12.78
C ASP A 12 3.31 -7.33 -12.93
N HIS A 13 3.04 -6.04 -12.71
CA HIS A 13 2.22 -5.26 -13.64
C HIS A 13 2.69 -3.80 -13.66
N LYS A 14 3.43 -3.44 -14.73
CA LYS A 14 3.59 -2.05 -15.18
C LYS A 14 2.22 -1.52 -15.58
N LEU A 15 1.69 -0.54 -14.85
CA LEU A 15 0.64 0.33 -15.35
C LEU A 15 1.26 1.72 -15.56
N GLN A 16 1.85 1.96 -16.73
CA GLN A 16 2.15 3.31 -17.18
C GLN A 16 0.86 3.92 -17.74
N LEU A 17 0.16 4.73 -16.94
CA LEU A 17 -0.79 5.70 -17.49
C LEU A 17 0.00 6.88 -18.05
N ALA A 18 0.32 6.79 -19.34
CA ALA A 18 0.70 7.94 -20.13
C ALA A 18 -0.56 8.79 -20.40
N PHE A 19 -0.84 9.78 -19.56
CA PHE A 19 -1.72 10.89 -19.93
C PHE A 19 -0.90 11.92 -20.69
N ALA A 20 -1.18 11.99 -22.00
CA ALA A 20 -0.57 12.91 -22.95
C ALA A 20 -0.86 14.40 -22.64
N PRO A 21 -0.04 15.33 -23.18
CA PRO A 21 -0.01 16.74 -22.78
C PRO A 21 -1.04 17.58 -23.55
N LEU A 22 -2.34 17.35 -23.35
CA LEU A 22 -3.37 18.21 -23.94
C LEU A 22 -3.53 19.54 -23.17
N SER A 23 -3.22 19.55 -21.88
CA SER A 23 -3.32 20.73 -21.01
C SER A 23 -2.27 21.80 -21.31
N LEU A 24 -1.07 21.40 -21.72
CA LEU A 24 0.02 22.33 -22.08
C LEU A 24 -0.26 23.09 -23.38
N ILE A 25 -0.91 22.46 -24.35
CA ILE A 25 -1.24 23.09 -25.64
C ILE A 25 -2.38 24.11 -25.46
N LEU A 26 -3.36 23.83 -24.60
CA LEU A 26 -4.44 24.77 -24.29
C LEU A 26 -3.94 25.98 -23.47
N ALA A 27 -3.02 25.76 -22.51
CA ALA A 27 -2.43 26.85 -21.74
C ALA A 27 -1.58 27.81 -22.61
N TYR A 28 -0.85 27.27 -23.59
CA TYR A 28 -0.03 28.07 -24.49
C TYR A 28 -0.86 28.96 -25.42
N ASN A 29 -1.96 28.41 -25.98
CA ASN A 29 -2.86 29.19 -26.83
C ASN A 29 -3.65 30.25 -26.04
N PHE A 30 -4.05 29.97 -24.80
CA PHE A 30 -4.75 30.95 -23.96
C PHE A 30 -3.85 32.15 -23.60
N CYS A 31 -2.56 31.91 -23.35
CA CYS A 31 -1.60 32.99 -23.06
C CYS A 31 -1.28 33.85 -24.29
N LEU A 32 -1.24 33.25 -25.49
CA LEU A 32 -1.08 33.98 -26.75
C LEU A 32 -2.31 34.81 -27.13
N LEU A 33 -3.52 34.34 -26.80
CA LEU A 33 -4.75 35.07 -27.08
C LEU A 33 -4.96 36.28 -26.15
N THR A 34 -4.60 36.19 -24.87
CA THR A 34 -4.70 37.34 -23.94
C THR A 34 -3.62 38.38 -24.19
N GLY A 35 -2.48 38.00 -24.81
CA GLY A 35 -1.41 38.92 -25.21
C GLY A 35 -1.78 39.91 -26.33
N ARG A 36 -2.90 39.70 -27.05
CA ARG A 36 -3.35 40.64 -28.11
C ARG A 36 -4.35 41.71 -27.66
N TYR A 37 -4.88 41.63 -26.44
CA TYR A 37 -5.97 42.53 -25.99
C TYR A 37 -5.64 43.46 -24.81
N MET A 38 -4.42 43.45 -24.27
CA MET A 38 -4.02 44.40 -23.21
C MET A 38 -2.72 45.14 -23.55
N GLN A 39 -2.89 46.38 -24.00
CA GLN A 39 -1.82 47.37 -24.14
C GLN A 39 -1.47 47.92 -22.75
N TYR A 40 -0.65 47.20 -21.98
CA TYR A 40 -0.13 47.69 -20.70
C TYR A 40 1.31 47.22 -20.46
N GLY A 41 2.22 48.20 -20.46
CA GLY A 41 3.64 48.23 -20.02
C GLY A 41 4.46 46.93 -20.01
N ASP A 42 5.65 46.98 -20.62
CA ASP A 42 6.62 45.86 -20.73
C ASP A 42 6.93 45.10 -19.43
N ARG A 43 6.63 45.67 -18.25
CA ARG A 43 6.80 45.01 -16.94
C ARG A 43 5.81 43.86 -16.68
N MET A 44 4.62 43.85 -17.29
CA MET A 44 3.62 42.79 -17.07
C MET A 44 3.92 41.49 -17.84
N LYS A 45 4.67 41.57 -18.96
CA LYS A 45 5.13 40.39 -19.70
C LYS A 45 6.06 39.53 -18.86
N TYR A 46 6.97 40.15 -18.10
CA TYR A 46 7.90 39.42 -17.22
C TYR A 46 7.18 38.69 -16.08
N ILE A 47 6.09 39.25 -15.56
CA ILE A 47 5.30 38.60 -14.50
C ILE A 47 4.62 37.33 -15.02
N CYS A 48 4.05 37.36 -16.25
CA CYS A 48 3.51 36.15 -16.88
C CYS A 48 4.58 35.08 -17.10
N PHE A 49 5.78 35.46 -17.54
CA PHE A 49 6.91 34.52 -17.70
C PHE A 49 7.34 33.88 -16.38
N ILE A 50 7.38 34.65 -15.28
CA ILE A 50 7.73 34.12 -13.95
C ILE A 50 6.67 33.14 -13.44
N ILE A 51 5.38 33.44 -13.62
CA ILE A 51 4.28 32.56 -13.20
C ILE A 51 4.29 31.24 -13.99
N LEU A 52 4.56 31.30 -15.30
CA LEU A 52 4.73 30.10 -16.14
C LEU A 52 5.89 29.21 -15.67
N PHE A 53 7.00 29.81 -15.24
CA PHE A 53 8.16 29.08 -14.74
C PHE A 53 7.87 28.35 -13.41
N ILE A 54 7.12 28.98 -12.51
CA ILE A 54 6.75 28.38 -11.21
C ILE A 54 5.78 27.21 -11.42
N LEU A 55 4.88 27.29 -12.41
CA LEU A 55 3.90 26.23 -12.71
C LEU A 55 4.54 24.98 -13.35
N THR A 56 5.66 25.14 -14.08
CA THR A 56 6.41 23.99 -14.64
C THR A 56 7.29 23.27 -13.61
N GLY A 57 7.42 23.80 -12.38
CA GLY A 57 8.31 23.26 -11.35
C GLY A 57 7.78 22.10 -10.52
N CYS A 58 6.51 21.70 -10.67
CA CYS A 58 5.89 20.67 -9.82
C CYS A 58 5.58 19.36 -10.58
N SER A 59 6.49 18.92 -11.44
CA SER A 59 6.39 17.62 -12.12
C SER A 59 7.60 16.79 -11.76
N SER A 60 7.46 15.90 -10.77
CA SER A 60 8.42 14.87 -10.30
C SER A 60 8.89 14.97 -8.85
N SER A 61 8.02 15.34 -7.91
CA SER A 61 8.17 14.85 -6.54
C SER A 61 7.70 13.40 -6.48
N THR A 62 8.54 12.46 -6.91
CA THR A 62 8.37 11.05 -6.52
C THR A 62 8.62 10.97 -5.03
N PHE A 63 7.55 11.07 -4.24
CA PHE A 63 7.58 10.76 -2.81
C PHE A 63 7.92 9.27 -2.66
N TYR A 64 9.21 8.98 -2.50
CA TYR A 64 9.68 7.72 -1.93
C TYR A 64 9.41 7.73 -0.42
N ALA A 65 8.13 7.68 -0.05
CA ALA A 65 7.77 7.22 1.28
C ALA A 65 8.24 5.76 1.37
N GLY A 66 9.02 5.41 2.40
CA GLY A 66 9.58 4.05 2.59
C GLY A 66 8.49 2.97 2.48
N GLY A 67 8.32 2.45 1.27
CA GLY A 67 7.03 2.03 0.70
C GLY A 67 6.56 0.64 1.09
N LYS A 68 6.93 0.15 2.27
CA LYS A 68 6.39 -1.12 2.80
C LYS A 68 5.78 -0.96 4.19
N GLY A 69 6.34 -0.09 5.03
CA GLY A 69 5.84 0.13 6.39
C GLY A 69 4.52 0.90 6.41
N VAL A 70 4.48 2.05 5.72
CA VAL A 70 3.28 2.91 5.66
C VAL A 70 2.14 2.20 4.92
N GLU A 71 2.47 1.54 3.81
CA GLU A 71 1.49 0.79 3.03
C GLU A 71 0.88 -0.36 3.83
N ASN A 72 1.70 -1.17 4.51
CA ASN A 72 1.18 -2.26 5.36
C ASN A 72 0.33 -1.73 6.52
N SER A 73 0.68 -0.59 7.11
CA SER A 73 -0.13 0.03 8.17
C SER A 73 -1.52 0.44 7.69
N ILE A 74 -1.63 1.02 6.48
CA ILE A 74 -2.92 1.38 5.87
C ILE A 74 -3.71 0.12 5.50
N ARG A 75 -3.05 -0.88 4.92
CA ARG A 75 -3.70 -2.15 4.53
C ARG A 75 -4.25 -2.91 5.75
N LYS A 76 -3.52 -2.88 6.87
CA LYS A 76 -3.95 -3.50 8.14
C LYS A 76 -5.18 -2.82 8.74
N SER A 77 -5.29 -1.48 8.66
CA SER A 77 -6.37 -0.76 9.33
C SER A 77 -7.75 -1.02 8.74
N VAL A 78 -7.80 -1.43 7.46
CA VAL A 78 -9.05 -1.78 6.77
C VAL A 78 -9.59 -3.15 7.22
N VAL A 79 -8.71 -4.05 7.67
CA VAL A 79 -9.10 -5.41 8.05
C VAL A 79 -9.43 -5.50 9.54
N LYS A 80 -10.68 -5.85 9.83
CA LYS A 80 -11.16 -6.09 11.19
C LYS A 80 -11.07 -7.57 11.54
N GLY A 81 -10.79 -7.85 12.82
CA GLY A 81 -10.82 -9.21 13.36
C GLY A 81 -12.25 -9.57 13.74
N TYR A 82 -12.68 -10.80 13.43
CA TYR A 82 -14.01 -11.31 13.73
C TYR A 82 -13.95 -12.72 14.31
N THR A 83 -15.00 -13.08 15.02
CA THR A 83 -15.29 -14.46 15.41
C THR A 83 -16.13 -15.16 14.34
N ASN A 84 -16.12 -16.50 14.33
CA ASN A 84 -16.94 -17.31 13.42
C ASN A 84 -18.44 -16.94 13.46
N ASN A 85 -18.96 -16.63 14.65
CA ASN A 85 -20.37 -16.28 14.81
C ASN A 85 -20.69 -14.89 14.23
N GLU A 86 -19.77 -13.93 14.32
CA GLU A 86 -19.98 -12.59 13.77
C GLU A 86 -19.97 -12.59 12.24
N VAL A 87 -19.02 -13.28 11.62
CA VAL A 87 -18.98 -13.37 10.14
C VAL A 87 -20.22 -14.06 9.58
N PHE A 88 -20.73 -15.08 10.29
CA PHE A 88 -21.98 -15.76 9.92
C PHE A 88 -23.18 -14.82 10.00
N LYS A 89 -23.32 -14.07 11.11
CA LYS A 89 -24.40 -13.08 11.29
C LYS A 89 -24.37 -11.96 10.25
N LEU A 90 -23.16 -11.56 9.83
CA LEU A 90 -22.96 -10.51 8.84
C LEU A 90 -23.12 -11.01 7.40
N GLY A 91 -23.39 -12.30 7.18
CA GLY A 91 -23.51 -12.88 5.83
C GLY A 91 -22.22 -12.74 5.02
N ALA A 92 -21.06 -12.84 5.69
CA ALA A 92 -19.76 -12.63 5.05
C ALA A 92 -19.44 -13.74 4.04
N SER A 93 -18.82 -13.36 2.92
CA SER A 93 -18.33 -14.31 1.91
C SER A 93 -16.89 -14.72 2.23
N GLN A 94 -16.59 -16.01 2.19
CA GLN A 94 -15.22 -16.49 2.40
C GLN A 94 -14.38 -16.22 1.16
N VAL A 95 -13.22 -15.59 1.34
CA VAL A 95 -12.32 -15.18 0.24
C VAL A 95 -11.12 -16.11 0.12
N GLY A 96 -10.58 -16.59 1.24
CA GLY A 96 -9.47 -17.53 1.21
C GLY A 96 -8.82 -17.79 2.56
N TYR A 97 -7.90 -18.76 2.59
CA TYR A 97 -7.08 -19.08 3.76
C TYR A 97 -5.82 -18.21 3.78
N VAL A 98 -5.41 -17.76 4.97
CA VAL A 98 -4.20 -16.98 5.17
C VAL A 98 -3.35 -17.57 6.28
N GLU A 99 -2.04 -17.61 6.05
CA GLU A 99 -1.05 -18.09 7.02
C GLU A 99 0.12 -17.12 7.14
N ALA A 100 0.76 -17.11 8.31
CA ALA A 100 1.97 -16.35 8.59
C ALA A 100 2.90 -17.19 9.46
N GLU A 101 4.17 -17.27 9.07
CA GLU A 101 5.16 -18.08 9.74
C GLU A 101 6.39 -17.26 10.12
N TYR A 102 7.03 -17.66 11.22
CA TYR A 102 8.27 -17.08 11.70
C TYR A 102 9.19 -18.17 12.24
N CYS A 103 10.41 -18.21 11.72
CA CYS A 103 11.46 -19.12 12.16
C CYS A 103 12.54 -18.31 12.91
N ARG A 104 12.75 -18.66 14.18
CA ARG A 104 13.86 -18.16 14.99
C ARG A 104 15.04 -19.10 14.84
N ILE A 105 16.12 -18.61 14.22
CA ILE A 105 17.32 -19.41 13.93
C ILE A 105 18.32 -19.32 15.08
N ASN A 106 18.48 -18.14 15.68
CA ASN A 106 19.40 -17.93 16.79
C ASN A 106 18.68 -17.49 18.07
N ASN A 107 19.23 -17.89 19.23
CA ASN A 107 18.75 -17.39 20.53
C ASN A 107 18.94 -15.88 20.72
N ARG A 108 19.77 -15.24 19.89
CA ARG A 108 19.95 -13.78 19.90
C ARG A 108 18.91 -13.05 19.06
N ASP A 109 18.17 -13.76 18.21
CA ASP A 109 17.14 -13.15 17.39
C ASP A 109 15.93 -12.79 18.27
N SER A 110 15.31 -11.64 17.96
CA SER A 110 14.13 -11.16 18.68
C SER A 110 12.98 -12.15 18.56
N ILE A 111 12.33 -12.44 19.69
CA ILE A 111 11.08 -13.19 19.72
C ILE A 111 10.01 -12.29 19.11
N VAL A 112 9.34 -12.81 18.08
CA VAL A 112 8.24 -12.11 17.44
C VAL A 112 6.98 -12.30 18.27
N SER A 113 6.24 -11.21 18.50
CA SER A 113 4.95 -11.28 19.20
C SER A 113 3.89 -11.89 18.30
N GLN A 114 2.92 -12.58 18.92
CA GLN A 114 1.75 -13.09 18.21
C GLN A 114 0.99 -11.97 17.48
N SER A 115 0.93 -10.77 18.08
CA SER A 115 0.30 -9.60 17.46
C SER A 115 0.93 -9.21 16.12
N TYR A 116 2.25 -9.34 15.97
CA TYR A 116 2.93 -9.06 14.72
C TYR A 116 2.57 -10.06 13.61
N LEU A 117 2.42 -11.34 13.96
CA LEU A 117 1.96 -12.36 13.00
C LEU A 117 0.51 -12.13 12.60
N ILE A 118 -0.35 -11.73 13.53
CA ILE A 118 -1.74 -11.33 13.24
C ILE A 118 -1.76 -10.12 12.29
N ASP A 119 -0.85 -9.17 12.45
CA ASP A 119 -0.75 -8.01 11.55
C ASP A 119 -0.37 -8.42 10.13
N ILE A 120 0.53 -9.39 9.98
CA ILE A 120 0.86 -9.98 8.68
C ILE A 120 -0.36 -10.66 8.07
N LEU A 121 -1.12 -11.43 8.87
CA LEU A 121 -2.36 -12.06 8.41
C LEU A 121 -3.35 -11.02 7.89
N LYS A 122 -3.54 -9.90 8.60
CA LYS A 122 -4.41 -8.79 8.16
C LYS A 122 -3.96 -8.21 6.82
N VAL A 123 -2.66 -7.99 6.63
CA VAL A 123 -2.13 -7.52 5.34
C VAL A 123 -2.40 -8.54 4.23
N LYS A 124 -2.24 -9.85 4.49
CA LYS A 124 -2.55 -10.90 3.52
C LYS A 124 -4.05 -10.97 3.20
N THR A 125 -4.92 -10.86 4.20
CA THR A 125 -6.38 -10.76 4.02
C THR A 125 -6.76 -9.62 3.10
N GLN A 126 -6.18 -8.43 3.32
CA GLN A 126 -6.43 -7.26 2.47
C GLN A 126 -5.95 -7.47 1.03
N LYS A 127 -4.80 -8.13 0.85
CA LYS A 127 -4.27 -8.47 -0.48
C LYS A 127 -5.16 -9.46 -1.24
N LEU A 128 -5.84 -10.36 -0.53
CA LEU A 128 -6.83 -11.25 -1.13
C LEU A 128 -8.16 -10.56 -1.46
N GLY A 129 -8.33 -9.29 -1.09
CA GLY A 129 -9.58 -8.55 -1.28
C GLY A 129 -10.59 -8.74 -0.14
N GLY A 130 -10.20 -9.37 0.97
CA GLY A 130 -11.01 -9.47 2.17
C GLY A 130 -10.89 -8.23 3.07
N ASN A 131 -11.94 -7.92 3.81
CA ASN A 131 -11.98 -6.87 4.83
C ASN A 131 -12.21 -7.43 6.26
N GLY A 132 -12.41 -8.75 6.40
CA GLY A 132 -12.54 -9.46 7.66
C GLY A 132 -11.54 -10.60 7.78
N LEU A 133 -10.94 -10.76 8.96
CA LEU A 133 -10.08 -11.87 9.31
C LEU A 133 -10.67 -12.61 10.51
N VAL A 134 -10.92 -13.91 10.35
CA VAL A 134 -11.18 -14.81 11.47
C VAL A 134 -9.88 -15.51 11.81
N PHE A 135 -9.34 -15.20 12.99
CA PHE A 135 -8.15 -15.86 13.50
C PHE A 135 -8.52 -17.25 14.02
N ASP A 136 -7.74 -18.26 13.63
CA ASP A 136 -7.96 -19.65 14.05
C ASP A 136 -7.00 -20.01 15.18
N SER A 137 -5.71 -20.17 14.88
CA SER A 137 -4.72 -20.59 15.86
C SER A 137 -3.30 -20.13 15.51
N CYS A 138 -2.43 -20.11 16.52
CA CYS A 138 -0.98 -19.97 16.37
C CYS A 138 -0.31 -21.15 17.06
N LEU A 139 0.40 -21.96 16.27
CA LEU A 139 1.14 -23.11 16.76
C LEU A 139 2.62 -22.77 16.84
N VAL A 140 3.26 -23.17 17.94
CA VAL A 140 4.70 -23.04 18.14
C VAL A 140 5.31 -24.44 18.19
N HIS A 141 6.23 -24.69 17.28
CA HIS A 141 6.95 -25.95 17.16
C HIS A 141 8.46 -25.71 17.21
N ILE A 142 9.21 -26.77 17.51
CA ILE A 142 10.67 -26.77 17.46
C ILE A 142 11.06 -27.71 16.33
N ASN A 143 11.89 -27.24 15.41
CA ASN A 143 12.36 -28.02 14.26
C ASN A 143 13.90 -28.05 14.24
N ALA A 144 14.48 -29.00 13.50
CA ALA A 144 15.95 -29.12 13.38
C ALA A 144 16.63 -27.86 12.80
N THR A 145 15.90 -27.06 12.02
CA THR A 145 16.37 -25.82 11.38
C THR A 145 15.95 -24.54 12.11
N CYS A 146 14.94 -24.60 12.98
CA CYS A 146 14.39 -23.45 13.70
C CYS A 146 14.30 -23.79 15.19
N ILE A 147 15.04 -23.05 16.02
CA ILE A 147 14.97 -23.17 17.48
C ILE A 147 13.53 -22.94 17.96
N SER A 148 12.83 -22.02 17.31
CA SER A 148 11.39 -21.85 17.50
C SER A 148 10.76 -21.51 16.16
N TYR A 149 9.73 -22.25 15.79
CA TYR A 149 8.94 -22.08 14.60
C TYR A 149 7.52 -21.72 15.01
N THR A 150 7.05 -20.53 14.68
CA THR A 150 5.68 -20.09 14.96
C THR A 150 4.91 -19.99 13.67
N LYS A 151 3.78 -20.69 13.57
CA LYS A 151 2.86 -20.61 12.44
C LYS A 151 1.48 -20.19 12.93
N CYS A 152 0.98 -19.09 12.40
CA CYS A 152 -0.36 -18.57 12.66
C CYS A 152 -1.22 -18.69 11.41
N GLN A 153 -2.49 -19.00 11.59
CA GLN A 153 -3.44 -19.22 10.49
C GLN A 153 -4.81 -18.61 10.76
N GLY A 154 -5.54 -18.36 9.69
CA GLY A 154 -6.90 -17.85 9.75
C GLY A 154 -7.61 -17.84 8.39
N MET A 155 -8.87 -17.44 8.41
CA MET A 155 -9.71 -17.32 7.21
C MET A 155 -10.03 -15.86 6.91
N ALA A 156 -9.83 -15.48 5.66
CA ALA A 156 -10.18 -14.18 5.11
C ALA A 156 -11.64 -14.18 4.61
N TYR A 157 -12.37 -13.11 4.93
CA TYR A 157 -13.75 -12.88 4.55
C TYR A 157 -13.93 -11.50 3.93
N LEU A 158 -14.95 -11.39 3.08
CA LEU A 158 -15.49 -10.17 2.53
C LEU A 158 -16.88 -9.94 3.13
N ILE A 159 -16.98 -8.90 3.94
CA ILE A 159 -18.21 -8.46 4.60
C ILE A 159 -18.79 -7.33 3.76
N THR A 160 -19.99 -7.56 3.23
CA THR A 160 -20.81 -6.57 2.55
C THR A 160 -21.88 -6.08 3.50
N TYR A 161 -21.81 -4.81 3.92
CA TYR A 161 -22.89 -4.20 4.69
C TYR A 161 -24.09 -3.97 3.76
N LYS A 162 -25.27 -4.46 4.16
CA LYS A 162 -26.55 -4.23 3.48
C LYS A 162 -27.32 -3.14 4.20
#